data_AF-P73371-F1
#
_entry.id   AF-P73371-F1
#
_cell.length_a   1.000
_cell.length_b   1.000
_cell.length_c   1.000
_cell.angle_alpha   90.00
_cell.angle_beta   90.00
_cell.angle_gamma   90.00
#
_symmetry.space_group_name_H-M   'P 1'
#
loop_
_entity.id
_entity.type
_entity.pdbx_description
1 polymer ?
#
loop_
_entity_poly.entity_id
_entity_poly.type
_entity_poly.pdbx_seq_one_letter_code
_entity_poly.pdbx_strand_id
1 'polypeptide(L)'
;MFKFLANNYSQSLGLTACLGLFTYLAIAVPVEAQGQNSFENYRQQCLRRVEQAGIKGAAAQEMCNCTINKFKQKYSLAEFTKLVQQSETNQAIARQLAEVGEECLYE
;
A
#
# COMPACT_ATOMS: atom_id res chain seq x y z
N MET A 1 -12.17 10.06 -7.77
CA MET A 1 -11.69 10.54 -6.46
C MET A 1 -11.34 9.32 -5.62
N PHE A 2 -10.08 8.88 -5.66
CA PHE A 2 -9.61 7.75 -4.87
C PHE A 2 -9.50 8.18 -3.41
N LYS A 3 -10.45 7.74 -2.58
CA LYS A 3 -10.38 7.89 -1.13
C LYS A 3 -9.20 7.04 -0.63
N PHE A 4 -8.09 7.70 -0.30
CA PHE A 4 -7.14 7.18 0.67
C PHE A 4 -7.86 7.09 2.01
N LEU A 5 -8.53 5.96 2.24
CA LEU A 5 -9.01 5.63 3.58
C LEU A 5 -7.77 5.32 4.41
N ALA A 6 -7.37 6.32 5.20
CA ALA A 6 -6.55 6.14 6.38
C ALA A 6 -7.11 4.95 7.15
N ASN A 7 -6.41 3.83 7.12
CA ASN A 7 -6.81 2.67 7.88
C ASN A 7 -6.36 2.90 9.33
N ASN A 8 -7.34 2.97 10.20
CA ASN A 8 -7.25 3.15 11.64
C ASN A 8 -6.12 2.30 12.27
N TYR A 9 -5.02 2.93 12.65
CA TYR A 9 -4.11 2.35 13.63
C TYR A 9 -4.62 2.75 15.02
N SER A 10 -5.40 1.86 15.63
CA SER A 10 -5.92 2.06 16.97
C SER A 10 -4.74 2.19 17.95
N GLN A 11 -4.53 3.40 18.46
CA GLN A 11 -3.73 3.59 19.67
C GLN A 11 -4.45 2.88 20.81
N SER A 12 -3.81 1.84 21.33
CA SER A 12 -4.17 1.25 22.62
C SER A 12 -2.90 1.17 23.47
N LEU A 13 -2.38 2.33 23.88
CA LEU A 13 -1.55 2.44 25.08
C LEU A 13 -2.48 2.20 26.27
N GLY A 14 -2.56 0.94 26.70
CA GLY A 14 -3.34 0.50 27.85
C GLY A 14 -2.52 -0.43 28.73
N LEU A 15 -1.63 0.14 29.54
CA LEU A 15 -1.07 -0.53 30.72
C LEU A 15 -2.21 -0.71 31.73
N THR A 16 -2.93 -1.83 31.66
CA THR A 16 -3.82 -2.26 32.73
C THR A 16 -3.62 -3.75 32.96
N ALA A 17 -2.95 -4.06 34.07
CA ALA A 17 -2.81 -5.42 34.59
C ALA A 17 -4.19 -5.95 35.01
N CYS A 18 -4.76 -6.85 34.23
CA CYS A 18 -5.82 -7.75 34.69
C CYS A 18 -5.29 -9.18 34.63
N LEU A 19 -4.98 -9.73 35.81
CA LEU A 19 -4.79 -11.15 36.03
C LEU A 19 -6.12 -11.87 35.73
N GLY A 20 -6.20 -12.55 34.60
CA GLY A 20 -7.37 -13.32 34.19
C GLY A 20 -6.96 -14.43 33.23
N LEU A 21 -7.14 -15.67 33.69
CA LEU A 21 -6.84 -16.93 33.01
C LEU A 21 -7.59 -17.05 31.67
N PHE A 22 -6.90 -16.71 30.59
CA PHE A 22 -7.19 -17.23 29.26
C PHE A 22 -5.85 -17.57 28.61
N THR A 23 -5.47 -18.85 28.63
CA THR A 23 -4.37 -19.36 27.81
C THR A 23 -4.84 -19.45 26.35
N TYR A 24 -5.13 -18.30 25.74
CA TYR A 24 -5.02 -18.18 24.30
C TYR A 24 -3.53 -18.17 24.01
N LEU A 25 -3.04 -19.23 23.37
CA LEU A 25 -1.81 -19.13 22.59
C LEU A 25 -2.05 -17.99 21.60
N ALA A 26 -1.56 -16.80 21.94
CA ALA A 26 -1.20 -15.81 20.95
C ALA A 26 -0.10 -16.47 20.12
N ILE A 27 -0.52 -17.19 19.08
CA ILE A 27 0.35 -17.40 17.93
C ILE A 27 0.54 -15.97 17.42
N ALA A 28 1.61 -15.33 17.91
CA ALA A 28 2.20 -14.21 17.23
C ALA A 28 2.63 -14.80 15.89
N VAL A 29 1.72 -14.78 14.92
CA VAL A 29 2.09 -14.95 13.53
C VAL A 29 3.08 -13.82 13.33
N PRO A 30 4.38 -14.09 13.10
CA PRO A 30 5.24 -13.03 12.65
C PRO A 30 4.58 -12.56 11.36
N VAL A 31 3.97 -11.37 11.38
CA VAL A 31 3.71 -10.68 10.12
C VAL A 31 5.10 -10.51 9.55
N GLU A 32 5.40 -11.29 8.53
CA GLU A 32 6.69 -11.26 7.87
C GLU A 32 6.87 -9.83 7.36
N ALA A 33 7.51 -9.00 8.17
CA ALA A 33 8.04 -7.70 7.79
C ALA A 33 9.32 -7.90 6.96
N GLN A 34 9.35 -8.96 6.14
CA GLN A 34 10.52 -9.43 5.42
C GLN A 34 10.06 -9.94 4.06
N GLY A 35 9.71 -8.98 3.21
CA GLY A 35 9.41 -9.27 1.82
C GLY A 35 9.05 -8.03 1.02
N GLN A 36 9.99 -7.62 0.16
CA GLN A 36 9.69 -7.03 -1.15
C GLN A 36 9.33 -5.53 -1.17
N ASN A 37 10.25 -4.66 -0.74
CA ASN A 37 10.28 -3.28 -1.25
C ASN A 37 10.77 -3.31 -2.71
N SER A 38 9.87 -3.62 -3.63
CA SER A 38 10.16 -3.69 -5.06
C SER A 38 9.03 -3.06 -5.87
N PHE A 39 9.37 -2.59 -7.07
CA PHE A 39 8.37 -2.15 -8.03
C PHE A 39 7.34 -3.25 -8.34
N GLU A 40 7.78 -4.51 -8.39
CA GLU A 40 6.88 -5.63 -8.68
C GLU A 40 5.87 -5.87 -7.54
N ASN A 41 6.30 -5.82 -6.27
CA ASN A 41 5.37 -5.95 -5.16
C ASN A 41 4.33 -4.82 -5.16
N TYR A 42 4.76 -3.58 -5.44
CA TYR A 42 3.83 -2.47 -5.58
C TYR A 42 2.84 -2.69 -6.73
N ARG A 43 3.29 -3.22 -7.87
CA ARG A 43 2.44 -3.56 -9.01
C ARG A 43 1.38 -4.61 -8.63
N GLN A 44 1.76 -5.65 -7.88
CA GLN A 44 0.83 -6.67 -7.38
C GLN A 44 -0.20 -6.07 -6.39
N GLN A 45 0.24 -5.17 -5.52
CA GLN A 45 -0.64 -4.44 -4.61
C GLN A 45 -1.64 -3.55 -5.38
N CYS A 46 -1.18 -2.88 -6.44
CA CYS A 46 -2.04 -2.12 -7.35
C CYS A 46 -3.12 -3.02 -7.95
N LEU A 47 -2.73 -4.16 -8.55
CA LEU A 47 -3.68 -5.09 -9.18
C LEU A 47 -4.80 -5.50 -8.22
N ARG A 48 -4.44 -5.93 -7.00
CA ARG A 48 -5.43 -6.33 -5.99
C ARG A 48 -6.41 -5.21 -5.66
N ARG A 49 -5.93 -3.97 -5.50
CA ARG A 49 -6.78 -2.82 -5.14
C ARG A 49 -7.72 -2.41 -6.29
N VAL A 50 -7.20 -2.45 -7.51
CA VAL A 50 -7.94 -2.06 -8.72
C VAL A 50 -9.03 -3.08 -9.04
N GLU A 51 -8.74 -4.37 -8.85
CA GLU A 51 -9.71 -5.46 -8.95
C GLU A 51 -10.79 -5.37 -7.87
N GLN A 52 -10.42 -5.05 -6.63
CA GLN A 52 -11.38 -4.78 -5.54
C GLN A 52 -12.28 -3.56 -5.85
N ALA A 53 -11.77 -2.58 -6.59
CA ALA A 53 -12.54 -1.43 -7.07
C ALA A 53 -13.42 -1.74 -8.29
N GLY A 54 -13.36 -2.97 -8.83
CA GLY A 54 -14.22 -3.44 -9.92
C GLY A 54 -13.60 -3.40 -11.31
N ILE A 55 -12.38 -2.88 -11.45
CA ILE A 55 -11.63 -2.90 -12.73
C ILE A 55 -10.86 -4.22 -12.78
N LYS A 56 -11.17 -5.10 -13.75
CA LYS A 56 -10.63 -6.47 -13.80
C LYS A 56 -9.90 -6.76 -15.10
N GLY A 57 -9.11 -7.83 -15.09
CA GLY A 57 -8.51 -8.38 -16.30
C GLY A 57 -7.51 -7.43 -16.96
N ALA A 58 -7.56 -7.35 -18.29
CA ALA A 58 -6.59 -6.58 -19.07
C ALA A 58 -6.50 -5.10 -18.66
N ALA A 59 -7.63 -4.45 -18.36
CA ALA A 59 -7.65 -3.05 -17.94
C ALA A 59 -6.92 -2.82 -16.61
N ALA A 60 -7.06 -3.73 -15.64
CA ALA A 60 -6.32 -3.65 -14.37
C ALA A 60 -4.82 -3.83 -14.59
N GLN A 61 -4.45 -4.79 -15.45
CA GLN A 61 -3.06 -5.04 -15.81
C GLN A 61 -2.43 -3.84 -16.50
N GLU A 62 -3.10 -3.27 -17.50
CA GLU A 62 -2.64 -2.11 -18.24
C GLU A 62 -2.41 -0.91 -17.33
N MET A 63 -3.40 -0.56 -16.50
CA MET A 63 -3.31 0.57 -15.58
C MET A 63 -2.15 0.41 -14.58
N CYS A 64 -2.00 -0.77 -13.96
CA CYS A 64 -0.93 -1.01 -12.99
C CYS A 64 0.46 -1.13 -13.66
N ASN A 65 0.53 -1.67 -14.88
CA ASN A 65 1.77 -1.75 -15.65
C ASN A 65 2.22 -0.36 -16.13
N CYS A 66 1.31 0.47 -16.61
CA CYS A 66 1.60 1.87 -16.96
C CYS A 66 2.14 2.60 -15.73
N THR A 67 1.41 2.54 -14.61
CA THR A 67 1.76 3.24 -13.38
C THR A 67 3.15 2.86 -12.89
N ILE A 68 3.46 1.56 -12.84
CA ILE A 68 4.77 1.12 -12.35
C ILE A 68 5.91 1.49 -13.30
N ASN A 69 5.66 1.52 -14.62
CA ASN A 69 6.66 1.92 -15.59
C ASN A 69 6.96 3.42 -15.48
N LYS A 70 5.95 4.27 -15.26
CA LYS A 70 6.17 5.70 -14.98
C LYS A 70 6.98 5.88 -13.69
N PHE A 71 6.70 5.14 -12.63
CA PHE A 71 7.50 5.21 -11.41
C PHE A 71 8.97 4.79 -11.63
N LYS A 72 9.21 3.72 -12.39
CA LYS A 72 10.57 3.28 -12.76
C LYS A 72 11.33 4.34 -13.57
N GLN A 73 10.65 5.14 -14.36
CA GLN A 73 11.25 6.23 -15.14
C GLN A 73 11.57 7.46 -14.27
N LYS A 74 10.75 7.73 -13.24
CA LYS A 74 10.87 8.94 -12.41
C LYS A 74 11.75 8.76 -11.18
N TYR A 75 11.83 7.56 -10.61
CA TYR A 75 12.45 7.32 -9.30
C TYR A 75 13.35 6.08 -9.32
N SER A 76 14.46 6.14 -8.57
CA SER A 76 15.15 4.92 -8.15
C SER A 76 14.26 4.09 -7.22
N LEU A 77 14.58 2.80 -7.06
CA LEU A 77 13.82 1.94 -6.15
C LEU A 77 13.82 2.47 -4.71
N ALA A 78 14.96 2.96 -4.22
CA ALA A 78 15.08 3.48 -2.86
C ALA A 78 14.24 4.74 -2.64
N GLU A 79 14.24 5.68 -3.60
CA GLU A 79 13.41 6.88 -3.55
C GLU A 79 11.93 6.53 -3.62
N PHE A 80 11.56 5.63 -4.53
CA PHE A 80 10.18 5.16 -4.66
C PHE A 80 9.67 4.52 -3.37
N THR A 81 10.44 3.61 -2.78
CA THR A 81 10.09 2.97 -1.49
C THR A 81 9.89 4.02 -0.40
N LYS A 82 10.76 5.01 -0.31
CA LYS A 82 10.63 6.11 0.66
C LYS A 82 9.35 6.91 0.43
N LEU A 83 9.03 7.27 -0.82
CA LEU A 83 7.81 8.00 -1.15
C LEU A 83 6.56 7.18 -0.80
N VAL A 84 6.54 5.88 -1.10
CA VAL A 84 5.42 5.00 -0.76
C VAL A 84 5.21 4.95 0.76
N GLN A 85 6.27 4.78 1.55
CA GLN A 85 6.17 4.82 3.02
C GLN A 85 5.68 6.17 3.54
N GLN A 86 6.21 7.27 3.00
CA GLN A 86 5.78 8.62 3.39
C GLN A 86 4.32 8.88 3.05
N SER A 87 3.80 8.31 1.96
CA SER A 87 2.41 8.50 1.53
C SER A 87 1.37 7.98 2.53
N GLU A 88 1.75 7.07 3.43
CA GLU A 88 0.85 6.51 4.45
C GLU A 88 0.38 7.56 5.46
N THR A 89 1.19 8.60 5.69
CA THR A 89 0.92 9.65 6.68
C THR A 89 0.99 11.06 6.09
N ASN A 90 1.55 11.23 4.89
CA ASN A 90 1.69 12.51 4.22
C ASN A 90 0.78 12.58 2.98
N GLN A 91 -0.33 13.34 3.09
CA GLN A 91 -1.29 13.49 2.01
C GLN A 91 -0.71 14.15 0.75
N ALA A 92 0.27 15.05 0.88
CA ALA A 92 0.89 15.67 -0.29
C ALA A 92 1.67 14.63 -1.11
N ILE A 93 2.40 13.73 -0.44
CA ILE A 93 3.10 12.62 -1.10
C ILE A 93 2.11 11.60 -1.67
N ALA A 94 1.03 11.28 -0.94
CA ALA A 94 -0.03 10.43 -1.46
C ALA A 94 -0.65 11.00 -2.74
N ARG A 95 -0.87 12.32 -2.79
CA ARG A 95 -1.39 13.01 -3.97
C ARG A 95 -0.38 12.96 -5.12
N GLN A 96 0.89 13.23 -4.85
CA GLN A 96 1.96 13.14 -5.86
C GLN A 96 2.05 11.74 -6.49
N LEU A 97 1.94 10.68 -5.68
CA LEU A 97 1.92 9.31 -6.21
C LEU A 97 0.64 9.01 -7.00
N ALA A 98 -0.51 9.52 -6.55
CA ALA A 98 -1.78 9.35 -7.25
C ALA A 98 -1.79 10.03 -8.62
N GLU A 99 -1.18 11.22 -8.76
CA GLU A 99 -1.08 11.94 -10.03
C GLU A 99 -0.36 11.13 -11.11
N VAL A 100 0.69 10.38 -10.74
CA VAL A 100 1.36 9.46 -11.68
C VAL A 100 0.43 8.34 -12.15
N GLY A 101 -0.45 7.84 -11.28
CA GLY A 101 -1.47 6.86 -11.66
C GLY A 101 -2.60 7.47 -12.51
N GLU A 102 -2.94 8.74 -12.28
CA GLU A 102 -3.93 9.49 -13.06
C GLU A 102 -3.47 9.70 -14.52
N GLU A 103 -2.16 9.84 -14.77
CA GLU A 103 -1.57 9.87 -16.12
C GLU A 103 -1.89 8.59 -16.92
N CYS A 104 -2.14 7.46 -16.25
CA CYS A 104 -2.37 6.15 -16.85
C CYS A 104 -3.85 5.78 -17.06
N LEU A 105 -4.78 6.69 -16.74
CA LEU A 105 -6.22 6.43 -16.85
C LEU A 105 -6.77 6.62 -18.28
N TYR A 106 -5.98 7.17 -19.21
CA TYR A 106 -6.42 7.57 -20.55
C TYR A 106 -5.41 7.24 -21.67
N GLU A 107 -4.38 6.44 -21.40
CA GLU A 107 -3.49 5.92 -22.47
C GLU A 107 -4.16 4.78 -23.26
#